data_AF-A0A2N1RIQ5-F1
#
_entry.id   AF-A0A2N1RIQ5-F1
#
_cell.length_a   1.000
_cell.length_b   1.000
_cell.length_c   1.000
_cell.angle_alpha   90.00
_cell.angle_beta   90.00
_cell.angle_gamma   90.00
#
_symmetry.space_group_name_H-M   'P 1'
#
loop_
_entity.id
_entity.type
_entity.pdbx_description
1 polymer ?
#
loop_
_entity_poly.entity_id
_entity_poly.type
_entity_poly.pdbx_seq_one_letter_code
_entity_poly.pdbx_strand_id
1 'polypeptide(L)'
;MQTGESMPQTTLTRAQNIVQAVKFTLFSAGAGIIQIVVFTLAFELVKLPNRLSYFIALVCSVLFNFTVNRAFTFKSARNVPLAMLLIAAYYAVFTPLSTWWLDPLVALGINEYVVLIGTMLVNFVSEFLYCRFVIYRGAINTNRLGLEEERRLRATGRK
;
A
#
# COMPACT_ATOMS: atom_id res chain seq x y z
N MET A 1 -1.32 6.96 37.33
CA MET A 1 -1.91 6.21 36.20
C MET A 1 -2.78 7.18 35.41
N GLN A 2 -2.33 7.62 34.24
CA GLN A 2 -3.18 8.40 33.33
C GLN A 2 -4.16 7.44 32.68
N THR A 3 -5.44 7.60 32.97
CA THR A 3 -6.56 6.91 32.34
C THR A 3 -6.48 7.13 30.84
N GLY A 4 -6.26 6.04 30.09
CA GLY A 4 -6.31 6.03 28.64
C GLY A 4 -7.74 6.28 28.18
N GLU A 5 -8.13 7.53 28.04
CA GLU A 5 -9.30 7.91 27.26
C GLU A 5 -9.06 7.45 25.83
N SER A 6 -9.74 6.38 25.40
CA SER A 6 -9.79 5.97 24.01
C SER A 6 -10.43 7.10 23.21
N MET A 7 -9.60 7.90 22.54
CA MET A 7 -10.09 9.05 21.77
C MET A 7 -11.13 8.58 20.76
N PRO A 8 -12.32 9.20 20.71
CA PRO A 8 -13.35 8.83 19.74
C PRO A 8 -12.78 8.97 18.32
N GLN A 9 -12.93 7.92 17.51
CA GLN A 9 -12.48 7.87 16.11
C GLN A 9 -13.16 8.98 15.30
N THR A 10 -12.45 10.09 15.08
CA THR A 10 -12.96 11.21 14.30
C THR A 10 -13.09 10.81 12.84
N THR A 11 -14.27 10.97 12.26
CA THR A 11 -14.54 10.67 10.85
C THR A 11 -13.67 11.59 9.97
N LEU A 12 -12.79 11.01 9.15
CA LEU A 12 -11.88 11.77 8.28
C LEU A 12 -12.65 12.66 7.30
N THR A 13 -12.20 13.90 7.12
CA THR A 13 -12.79 14.82 6.15
C THR A 13 -12.46 14.42 4.71
N ARG A 14 -13.23 14.90 3.73
CA ARG A 14 -12.98 14.61 2.31
C ARG A 14 -11.56 15.02 1.88
N ALA A 15 -11.08 16.17 2.37
CA ALA A 15 -9.71 16.64 2.10
C ALA A 15 -8.66 15.68 2.66
N GLN A 16 -8.83 15.16 3.88
CA GLN A 16 -7.92 14.19 4.47
C GLN A 16 -7.90 12.86 3.71
N ASN A 17 -9.05 12.39 3.22
CA ASN A 17 -9.12 11.19 2.38
C ASN A 17 -8.36 11.37 1.06
N ILE A 18 -8.48 12.55 0.41
CA ILE A 18 -7.74 12.86 -0.82
C ILE A 18 -6.23 12.90 -0.53
N VAL A 19 -5.81 13.56 0.56
CA VAL A 19 -4.39 13.60 0.95
C VAL A 19 -3.84 12.20 1.22
N GLN A 20 -4.61 11.30 1.83
CA GLN A 20 -4.21 9.90 2.02
C GLN A 20 -4.06 9.16 0.69
N ALA A 21 -4.99 9.33 -0.24
CA ALA A 21 -4.90 8.73 -1.57
C ALA A 21 -3.68 9.22 -2.34
N VAL A 22 -3.42 10.54 -2.32
CA VAL A 22 -2.23 11.13 -2.97
C VAL A 22 -0.94 10.61 -2.35
N LYS A 23 -0.84 10.60 -1.01
CA LYS A 23 0.34 10.05 -0.30
C LYS A 23 0.56 8.59 -0.64
N PHE A 24 -0.50 7.77 -0.61
CA PHE A 24 -0.42 6.37 -0.99
C PHE A 24 0.13 6.20 -2.40
N THR A 25 -0.42 6.95 -3.36
CA THR A 25 0.03 6.92 -4.76
C THR A 25 1.50 7.26 -4.90
N LEU A 26 1.96 8.32 -4.25
CA LEU A 26 3.38 8.73 -4.31
C LEU A 26 4.30 7.67 -3.69
N PHE A 27 3.92 7.09 -2.55
CA PHE A 27 4.75 6.06 -1.91
C PHE A 27 4.73 4.73 -2.65
N SER A 28 3.62 4.36 -3.27
CA SER A 28 3.55 3.16 -4.13
C SER A 28 4.33 3.34 -5.43
N ALA A 29 4.38 4.56 -6.01
CA ALA A 29 5.30 4.85 -7.10
C ALA A 29 6.76 4.67 -6.66
N GLY A 30 7.11 5.14 -5.45
CA GLY A 30 8.42 4.90 -4.84
C GLY A 30 8.74 3.41 -4.62
N ALA A 31 7.75 2.61 -4.23
CA ALA A 31 7.90 1.17 -4.11
C ALA A 31 8.20 0.50 -5.47
N GLY A 32 7.53 0.93 -6.54
CA GLY A 32 7.84 0.51 -7.91
C GLY A 32 9.29 0.83 -8.31
N ILE A 33 9.80 2.01 -7.96
CA ILE A 33 11.20 2.38 -8.19
C ILE A 33 12.14 1.46 -7.40
N ILE A 34 11.85 1.19 -6.12
CA ILE A 34 12.65 0.27 -5.30
C ILE A 34 12.64 -1.13 -5.89
N GLN A 35 11.50 -1.61 -6.40
CA GLN A 35 11.42 -2.90 -7.06
C GLN A 35 12.37 -2.96 -8.27
N ILE A 36 12.35 -1.95 -9.13
CA ILE A 36 13.25 -1.87 -10.30
C ILE A 36 14.70 -1.86 -9.84
N VAL A 37 15.06 -1.00 -8.89
CA VAL A 37 16.44 -0.87 -8.41
C VAL A 37 16.93 -2.17 -7.77
N VAL A 38 16.16 -2.77 -6.86
CA VAL A 38 16.54 -4.03 -6.19
C VAL A 38 16.64 -5.17 -7.19
N PHE A 39 15.72 -5.24 -8.16
CA PHE A 39 15.79 -6.23 -9.24
C PHE A 39 17.08 -6.08 -10.05
N THR A 40 17.38 -4.86 -10.51
CA THR A 40 18.58 -4.57 -11.30
C THR A 40 19.84 -4.90 -10.48
N LEU A 41 19.90 -4.55 -9.20
CA LEU A 41 21.05 -4.88 -8.35
C LEU A 41 21.21 -6.41 -8.18
N ALA A 42 20.12 -7.12 -7.89
CA ALA A 42 20.14 -8.57 -7.68
C ALA A 42 20.46 -9.36 -8.97
N PHE A 43 19.91 -8.92 -10.10
CA PHE A 43 20.06 -9.58 -11.39
C PHE A 43 21.38 -9.22 -12.08
N GLU A 44 21.75 -7.95 -12.16
CA GLU A 44 22.93 -7.51 -12.90
C GLU A 44 24.22 -7.60 -12.07
N LEU A 45 24.21 -7.18 -10.80
CA LEU A 45 25.43 -7.22 -9.97
C LEU A 45 25.64 -8.55 -9.28
N VAL A 46 24.59 -9.11 -8.65
CA VAL A 46 24.71 -10.36 -7.89
C VAL A 46 24.52 -11.60 -8.78
N LYS A 47 24.03 -11.42 -10.01
CA LYS A 47 23.78 -12.50 -10.99
C LYS A 47 22.87 -13.60 -10.47
N LEU A 48 21.88 -13.23 -9.64
CA LEU A 48 20.88 -14.18 -9.17
C LEU A 48 19.92 -14.59 -10.30
N PRO A 49 19.33 -15.80 -10.23
CA PRO A 49 18.32 -16.22 -11.20
C PRO A 49 17.18 -15.20 -11.27
N ASN A 50 16.72 -14.87 -12.47
CA ASN A 50 15.68 -13.85 -12.71
C ASN A 50 14.47 -14.00 -11.75
N ARG A 51 13.93 -15.22 -11.61
CA ARG A 51 12.81 -15.50 -10.70
C ARG A 51 13.12 -15.14 -9.24
N LEU A 52 14.33 -15.43 -8.76
CA LEU A 52 14.74 -15.13 -7.40
C LEU A 52 14.98 -13.62 -7.21
N SER A 53 15.63 -12.97 -8.18
CA SER A 53 15.81 -11.51 -8.18
C SER A 53 14.48 -10.78 -8.17
N TYR A 54 13.52 -11.23 -8.97
CA TYR A 54 12.15 -10.69 -9.01
C TYR A 54 11.44 -10.86 -7.68
N PHE A 55 11.51 -12.05 -7.08
CA PHE A 55 10.87 -12.32 -5.80
C PHE A 55 11.45 -11.43 -4.68
N ILE A 56 12.78 -11.31 -4.59
CA ILE A 56 13.44 -10.44 -3.60
C ILE A 56 13.03 -8.99 -3.81
N ALA A 57 13.08 -8.51 -5.05
CA ALA A 57 12.67 -7.15 -5.39
C ALA A 57 11.21 -6.85 -5.01
N LEU A 58 10.31 -7.80 -5.27
CA LEU A 58 8.90 -7.70 -4.91
C LEU A 58 8.71 -7.64 -3.39
N VAL A 59 9.37 -8.52 -2.63
CA VAL A 59 9.28 -8.51 -1.16
C VAL A 59 9.81 -7.19 -0.59
N CYS A 60 10.96 -6.70 -1.07
CA CYS A 60 11.52 -5.42 -0.65
C CYS A 60 10.57 -4.24 -0.96
N SER A 61 9.98 -4.23 -2.16
CA SER A 61 9.00 -3.23 -2.58
C SER A 61 7.76 -3.23 -1.68
N VAL A 62 7.17 -4.39 -1.42
CA VAL A 62 5.99 -4.52 -0.55
C VAL A 62 6.31 -4.09 0.89
N LEU A 63 7.47 -4.48 1.43
CA LEU A 63 7.90 -4.09 2.77
C LEU A 63 8.10 -2.58 2.88
N PHE A 64 8.73 -1.96 1.88
CA PHE A 64 8.87 -0.51 1.84
C PHE A 64 7.51 0.19 1.72
N ASN A 65 6.68 -0.21 0.76
CA ASN A 65 5.35 0.33 0.54
C ASN A 65 4.53 0.28 1.82
N PHE A 66 4.54 -0.87 2.50
CA PHE A 66 3.83 -1.08 3.76
C PHE A 66 4.39 -0.20 4.89
N THR A 67 5.71 -0.19 5.06
CA THR A 67 6.36 0.55 6.17
C THR A 67 6.07 2.04 6.07
N VAL A 68 6.25 2.60 4.87
CA VAL A 68 6.04 4.03 4.62
C VAL A 68 4.57 4.38 4.70
N ASN A 69 3.67 3.60 4.09
CA ASN A 69 2.23 3.86 4.18
C ASN A 69 1.69 3.72 5.61
N ARG A 70 2.17 2.75 6.39
CA ARG A 70 1.81 2.61 7.81
C ARG A 70 2.26 3.82 8.62
N ALA A 71 3.49 4.28 8.40
CA ALA A 71 4.08 5.37 9.18
C ALA A 71 3.53 6.75 8.80
N PHE A 72 3.36 7.03 7.51
CA PHE A 72 3.11 8.39 7.01
C PHE A 72 1.73 8.60 6.37
N THR A 73 1.16 7.57 5.73
CA THR A 73 -0.15 7.67 5.06
C THR A 73 -1.30 7.41 6.00
N PHE A 74 -1.31 6.23 6.65
CA PHE A 74 -2.39 5.80 7.54
C PHE A 74 -2.06 6.01 9.01
N LYS A 75 -0.80 6.33 9.34
CA LYS A 75 -0.31 6.61 10.71
C LYS A 75 -0.84 5.60 11.72
N SER A 76 -0.77 4.32 11.38
CA SER A 76 -1.46 3.25 12.11
C SER A 76 -0.53 2.52 13.07
N ALA A 77 -0.97 2.36 14.32
CA ALA A 77 -0.29 1.56 15.34
C ALA A 77 -0.60 0.05 15.25
N ARG A 78 -1.34 -0.40 14.22
CA ARG A 78 -1.76 -1.80 14.07
C ARG A 78 -0.56 -2.76 14.00
N ASN A 79 -0.75 -3.98 14.50
CA ASN A 79 0.24 -5.06 14.47
C ASN A 79 0.73 -5.34 13.04
N VAL A 80 2.06 -5.28 12.84
CA VAL A 80 2.70 -5.52 11.54
C VAL A 80 2.40 -6.92 10.98
N PRO A 81 2.53 -8.02 11.75
CA PRO A 81 2.34 -9.36 11.19
C PRO A 81 0.93 -9.57 10.66
N LEU A 82 -0.08 -9.06 11.37
CA LEU A 82 -1.47 -9.15 10.94
C LEU A 82 -1.71 -8.37 9.65
N ALA A 83 -1.14 -7.18 9.53
CA ALA A 83 -1.29 -6.38 8.32
C ALA A 83 -0.59 -7.02 7.11
N MET A 84 0.59 -7.61 7.31
CA MET A 84 1.30 -8.36 6.26
C MET A 84 0.53 -9.61 5.83
N LEU A 85 -0.12 -10.31 6.77
CA LEU A 85 -0.97 -11.46 6.45
C LEU A 85 -2.19 -11.06 5.60
N LEU A 86 -2.79 -9.90 5.89
CA LEU A 86 -3.89 -9.36 5.07
C LEU A 86 -3.41 -8.96 3.67
N ILE A 87 -2.23 -8.35 3.55
CA ILE A 87 -1.62 -8.06 2.24
C ILE A 87 -1.36 -9.36 1.47
N ALA A 88 -0.80 -10.38 2.13
CA ALA A 88 -0.58 -11.68 1.52
C ALA A 88 -1.89 -12.33 1.06
N ALA A 89 -2.95 -12.26 1.87
CA ALA A 89 -4.28 -12.74 1.50
C ALA A 89 -4.85 -11.98 0.29
N TYR A 90 -4.65 -10.65 0.22
CA TYR A 90 -5.03 -9.86 -0.95
C TYR A 90 -4.32 -10.36 -2.21
N TYR A 91 -2.99 -10.48 -2.20
CA TYR A 91 -2.25 -10.95 -3.38
C TYR A 91 -2.54 -12.40 -3.74
N ALA A 92 -2.84 -13.26 -2.75
CA ALA A 92 -3.26 -14.65 -2.99
C ALA A 92 -4.58 -14.76 -3.76
N VAL A 93 -5.48 -13.79 -3.59
CA VAL A 93 -6.76 -13.72 -4.33
C VAL A 93 -6.60 -12.94 -5.64
N PHE A 94 -5.90 -11.80 -5.60
CA PHE A 94 -5.76 -10.93 -6.76
C PHE A 94 -4.97 -11.57 -7.90
N THR A 95 -3.90 -12.31 -7.59
CA THR A 95 -3.04 -12.95 -8.60
C THR A 95 -3.83 -13.91 -9.50
N PRO A 96 -4.55 -14.93 -8.99
CA PRO A 96 -5.36 -15.80 -9.85
C PRO A 96 -6.58 -15.10 -10.44
N LEU A 97 -7.13 -14.08 -9.77
CA LEU A 97 -8.24 -13.31 -10.33
C LEU A 97 -7.78 -12.49 -11.55
N SER A 98 -6.55 -11.99 -11.54
CA SER A 98 -6.01 -11.16 -12.62
C SER A 98 -5.86 -11.92 -13.93
N THR A 99 -5.63 -13.24 -13.88
CA THR A 99 -5.52 -14.05 -15.10
C THR A 99 -6.84 -14.13 -15.88
N TRP A 100 -7.99 -13.96 -15.21
CA TRP A 100 -9.32 -14.01 -15.84
C TRP A 100 -9.53 -12.93 -16.89
N TRP A 101 -8.87 -11.78 -16.76
CA TRP A 101 -8.89 -10.74 -17.79
C TRP A 101 -7.58 -10.65 -18.55
N LEU A 102 -6.44 -10.98 -17.91
CA LEU A 102 -5.14 -10.94 -18.58
C LEU A 102 -5.12 -11.83 -19.83
N ASP A 103 -5.45 -13.12 -19.68
CA ASP A 103 -5.32 -14.09 -20.77
C ASP A 103 -6.31 -13.80 -21.92
N PRO A 104 -7.61 -13.51 -21.65
CA PRO A 104 -8.55 -13.19 -22.72
C PRO A 104 -8.26 -11.87 -23.42
N LEU A 105 -7.84 -10.81 -22.69
CA LEU A 105 -7.52 -9.51 -23.32
C LEU A 105 -6.32 -9.64 -24.26
N VAL A 106 -5.28 -10.39 -23.86
CA VAL A 106 -4.13 -10.67 -24.72
C VAL A 106 -4.54 -11.55 -25.90
N ALA A 107 -5.37 -12.58 -25.68
CA ALA A 107 -5.87 -13.46 -26.75
C ALA A 107 -6.74 -12.73 -27.78
N LEU A 108 -7.39 -11.62 -27.40
CA LEU A 108 -8.12 -10.74 -28.31
C LEU A 108 -7.20 -9.84 -29.17
N GLY A 109 -5.87 -9.98 -29.05
CA GLY A 109 -4.88 -9.23 -29.82
C GLY A 109 -4.55 -7.86 -29.23
N ILE A 110 -4.97 -7.57 -28.00
CA ILE A 110 -4.58 -6.33 -27.30
C ILE A 110 -3.13 -6.46 -26.87
N ASN A 111 -2.37 -5.38 -27.05
CA ASN A 111 -0.95 -5.32 -26.70
C ASN A 111 -0.73 -5.70 -25.23
N GLU A 112 0.16 -6.67 -24.98
CA GLU A 112 0.47 -7.20 -23.65
C GLU A 112 0.85 -6.11 -22.64
N TYR A 113 1.59 -5.09 -23.06
CA TYR A 113 1.97 -3.97 -22.19
C TYR A 113 0.76 -3.15 -21.75
N VAL A 114 -0.23 -2.97 -22.63
CA VAL A 114 -1.45 -2.23 -22.29
C VAL A 114 -2.28 -3.01 -21.26
N VAL A 115 -2.44 -4.32 -21.47
CA VAL A 115 -3.15 -5.19 -20.53
C VAL A 115 -2.42 -5.28 -19.19
N LEU A 116 -1.09 -5.33 -19.20
CA LEU A 116 -0.25 -5.34 -18.01
C LEU A 116 -0.36 -4.03 -17.23
N ILE A 117 -0.27 -2.87 -17.90
CA ILE A 117 -0.44 -1.56 -17.27
C ILE A 117 -1.84 -1.44 -16.67
N GLY A 118 -2.88 -1.85 -17.40
CA GLY A 118 -4.25 -1.87 -16.89
C GLY A 118 -4.38 -2.74 -15.63
N THR A 119 -3.79 -3.93 -15.65
CA THR A 119 -3.79 -4.85 -14.51
C THR A 119 -3.03 -4.27 -13.30
N MET A 120 -1.90 -3.61 -13.53
CA MET A 120 -1.14 -2.91 -12.49
C MET A 120 -1.95 -1.76 -11.88
N LEU A 121 -2.72 -1.02 -12.68
CA LEU A 121 -3.61 0.05 -12.18
C LEU A 121 -4.77 -0.52 -11.35
N VAL A 122 -5.39 -1.60 -11.81
CA VAL A 122 -6.45 -2.28 -11.05
C VAL A 122 -5.91 -2.83 -9.74
N ASN A 123 -4.72 -3.46 -9.75
CA ASN A 123 -4.01 -3.89 -8.54
C ASN A 123 -3.80 -2.70 -7.60
N PHE A 124 -3.21 -1.62 -8.10
CA PHE A 124 -2.91 -0.43 -7.30
C PHE A 124 -4.16 0.18 -6.64
N VAL A 125 -5.26 0.36 -7.39
CA VAL A 125 -6.50 0.94 -6.85
C VAL A 125 -7.15 -0.02 -5.84
N SER A 126 -7.23 -1.31 -6.15
CA SER A 126 -7.85 -2.28 -5.26
C SER A 126 -7.02 -2.53 -4.00
N GLU A 127 -5.70 -2.53 -4.10
CA GLU A 127 -4.78 -2.59 -2.95
C GLU A 127 -4.95 -1.35 -2.07
N PHE A 128 -5.10 -0.15 -2.65
CA PHE A 128 -5.40 1.06 -1.88
C PHE A 128 -6.71 0.93 -1.10
N LEU A 129 -7.78 0.48 -1.76
CA LEU A 129 -9.08 0.28 -1.13
C LEU A 129 -8.99 -0.78 -0.03
N TYR A 130 -8.31 -1.89 -0.27
CA TYR A 130 -8.10 -2.95 0.70
C TYR A 130 -7.28 -2.46 1.90
N CYS A 131 -6.22 -1.69 1.67
CA CYS A 131 -5.45 -1.03 2.72
C CYS A 131 -6.36 -0.14 3.57
N ARG A 132 -7.16 0.70 2.93
CA ARG A 132 -8.01 1.70 3.60
C ARG A 132 -9.16 1.09 4.38
N PHE A 133 -9.83 0.09 3.84
CA PHE A 133 -11.09 -0.45 4.36
C PHE A 133 -10.94 -1.77 5.11
N VAL A 134 -9.81 -2.47 4.96
CA VAL A 134 -9.57 -3.76 5.64
C VAL A 134 -8.34 -3.71 6.52
N ILE A 135 -7.18 -3.32 5.97
CA ILE A 135 -5.90 -3.37 6.71
C ILE A 135 -5.81 -2.28 7.76
N TYR A 136 -6.30 -1.07 7.51
CA TYR A 136 -6.21 0.02 8.48
C TYR A 136 -7.56 0.43 9.06
N ARG A 137 -8.61 -0.35 8.79
CA ARG A 137 -9.96 -0.10 9.33
C ARG A 137 -9.92 0.07 10.86
N GLY A 138 -10.42 1.21 11.34
CA GLY A 138 -10.48 1.53 12.78
C GLY A 138 -9.12 1.78 13.43
N ALA A 139 -8.02 1.78 12.67
CA ALA A 139 -6.67 2.00 13.17
C ALA A 139 -5.96 3.17 12.48
N ILE A 140 -6.68 3.99 11.72
CA ILE A 140 -6.13 5.18 11.05
C ILE A 140 -5.85 6.26 12.10
N ASN A 141 -4.71 6.94 11.99
CA ASN A 141 -4.26 8.00 12.90
C ASN A 141 -4.11 7.61 14.37
N THR A 142 -3.96 6.32 14.66
CA THR A 142 -3.80 5.81 16.04
C THR A 142 -2.37 5.92 16.57
N ASN A 143 -1.38 6.16 15.72
CA ASN A 143 0.02 6.36 16.14
C ASN A 143 0.25 7.79 16.68
N ARG A 144 1.33 8.00 17.44
CA ARG A 144 1.75 9.29 18.03
C ARG A 144 1.68 10.46 17.04
N LEU A 145 2.14 10.26 15.79
CA LEU A 145 2.10 11.28 14.74
C LEU A 145 0.68 11.62 14.23
N GLY A 146 -0.27 10.70 14.38
CA GLY A 146 -1.69 10.94 14.05
C GLY A 146 -2.37 11.72 15.17
N LEU A 147 -2.11 11.31 16.42
CA LEU A 147 -2.61 11.97 17.62
C LEU A 147 -2.12 13.42 17.71
N GLU A 148 -0.84 13.69 17.42
CA GLU A 148 -0.27 15.04 17.41
C GLU A 148 -0.87 15.93 16.31
N GLU A 149 -1.09 15.40 15.11
CA GLU A 149 -1.72 16.13 14.01
C GLU A 149 -3.16 16.47 14.34
N GLU A 150 -3.90 15.53 14.91
CA GLU A 150 -5.28 15.76 15.33
C GLU A 150 -5.36 16.80 16.46
N ARG A 151 -4.44 16.74 17.44
CA ARG A 151 -4.34 17.78 18.49
C ARG A 151 -4.04 19.16 17.89
N ARG A 152 -3.12 19.25 16.92
CA ARG A 152 -2.80 20.52 16.24
C ARG A 152 -3.98 21.08 15.47
N LEU A 153 -4.68 20.24 14.71
CA LEU A 153 -5.86 20.64 13.94
C LEU A 153 -6.99 21.13 14.86
N ARG A 154 -7.23 20.45 15.98
CA ARG A 154 -8.18 20.89 17.01
C ARG A 154 -7.76 22.22 17.64
N ALA A 155 -6.47 22.42 17.95
CA ALA A 155 -5.96 23.66 18.53
C ALA A 155 -6.03 24.87 17.56
N THR A 156 -6.02 24.64 16.24
CA THR A 156 -6.11 25.70 15.22
C THR A 156 -7.52 25.90 14.65
N GLY A 157 -8.53 25.18 15.13
CA GLY A 157 -9.92 25.31 14.70
C GLY A 157 -10.20 24.86 13.25
N ARG A 158 -9.22 24.24 12.58
CA ARG A 158 -9.37 23.68 11.22
C ARG A 158 -9.79 22.22 11.34
N LYS A 159 -11.05 21.92 11.00
CA LYS A 159 -11.53 20.55 10.78
C LYS A 159 -11.14 20.06 9.39
#